data_AF-A0A821MFJ4-F1
#
_entry.id   AF-A0A821MFJ4-F1
#
_cell.length_a   1.000
_cell.length_b   1.000
_cell.length_c   1.000
_cell.angle_alpha   90.00
_cell.angle_beta   90.00
_cell.angle_gamma   90.00
#
_symmetry.space_group_name_H-M   'P 1'
#
loop_
_entity.id
_entity.type
_entity.pdbx_description
1 polymer ?
#
loop_
_entity_poly.entity_id
_entity_poly.type
_entity_poly.pdbx_seq_one_letter_code
_entity_poly.pdbx_strand_id
1 'polypeptide(L)'
;KLIDIEFVNGCKIKDPDGSGFSAAIELARSVDIVILFGGLDQSIEGESVDRTSITVPDIQLSLIHQLEKVVRSSIHVVIISGSGLDLTYIRVSP
;
A
#
# COMPACT_ATOMS: atom_id res chain seq x y z
N LYS A 1 -9.08 -24.27 -9.87
CA LYS A 1 -9.71 -22.94 -9.81
C LYS A 1 -8.83 -22.00 -10.60
N LEU A 2 -9.36 -21.30 -11.60
CA LEU A 2 -8.64 -20.23 -12.28
C LEU A 2 -8.63 -18.99 -11.38
N ILE A 3 -7.54 -18.23 -11.39
CA ILE A 3 -7.37 -16.97 -10.67
C ILE A 3 -6.97 -15.95 -11.72
N ASP A 4 -7.81 -14.95 -11.94
CA ASP A 4 -7.51 -13.81 -12.80
C ASP A 4 -6.83 -12.72 -11.96
N ILE A 5 -5.78 -12.13 -12.51
CA ILE A 5 -4.95 -11.15 -11.81
C ILE A 5 -4.89 -9.89 -12.66
N GLU A 6 -5.26 -8.77 -12.07
CA GLU A 6 -5.09 -7.44 -12.63
C GLU A 6 -4.16 -6.64 -11.73
N PHE A 7 -3.37 -5.76 -12.34
CA PHE A 7 -2.33 -5.00 -11.65
C PHE A 7 -2.42 -3.52 -11.99
N VAL A 8 -2.29 -2.70 -10.95
CA VAL A 8 -2.12 -1.25 -11.02
C VAL A 8 -1.12 -0.84 -9.94
N ASN A 9 -0.28 0.15 -10.25
CA ASN A 9 0.78 0.57 -9.34
C ASN A 9 0.24 1.31 -8.09
N GLY A 10 -0.86 2.06 -8.24
CA GLY A 10 -1.44 2.86 -7.16
C GLY A 10 -0.63 4.12 -6.84
N CYS A 11 0.54 3.98 -6.24
CA CYS A 11 1.49 5.07 -5.97
C CYS A 11 2.93 4.57 -5.90
N LYS A 12 3.89 5.49 -5.89
CA LYS A 12 5.29 5.13 -5.59
C LYS A 12 5.50 5.02 -4.08
N ILE A 13 6.66 4.49 -3.69
CA ILE A 13 7.01 4.22 -2.28
C ILE A 13 6.91 5.46 -1.38
N LYS A 14 7.41 6.62 -1.81
CA LYS A 14 7.42 7.86 -1.00
C LYS A 14 7.07 9.15 -1.76
N ASP A 15 6.77 9.03 -3.05
CA ASP A 15 6.40 10.19 -3.87
C ASP A 15 4.97 10.59 -3.52
N PRO A 16 4.67 11.86 -3.17
CA PRO A 16 3.31 12.31 -2.85
C PRO A 16 2.38 12.37 -4.07
N ASP A 17 2.81 11.91 -5.24
CA ASP A 17 1.97 11.79 -6.43
C ASP A 17 0.85 10.74 -6.28
N GLY A 18 -0.38 11.25 -6.13
CA GLY A 18 -1.61 10.46 -6.07
C GLY A 18 -2.28 10.18 -7.42
N SER A 19 -1.64 10.49 -8.55
CA SER A 19 -2.24 10.34 -9.90
C SER A 19 -2.71 8.91 -10.21
N GLY A 20 -2.08 7.89 -9.60
CA GLY A 20 -2.46 6.48 -9.76
C GLY A 20 -3.65 6.01 -8.91
N PHE A 21 -4.16 6.83 -7.99
CA PHE A 21 -5.23 6.43 -7.08
C PHE A 21 -6.52 6.10 -7.82
N SER A 22 -6.90 6.89 -8.83
CA SER A 22 -8.15 6.66 -9.55
C SER A 22 -8.18 5.29 -10.23
N ALA A 23 -7.07 4.87 -10.85
CA ALA A 23 -6.99 3.55 -11.48
C ALA A 23 -7.04 2.42 -10.44
N ALA A 24 -6.39 2.60 -9.28
CA ALA A 24 -6.42 1.63 -8.19
C ALA A 24 -7.83 1.47 -7.59
N ILE A 25 -8.53 2.58 -7.40
CA ILE A 25 -9.90 2.61 -6.88
C ILE A 25 -10.85 1.90 -7.86
N GLU A 26 -10.78 2.21 -9.15
CA GLU A 26 -11.66 1.59 -10.15
C GLU A 26 -11.39 0.09 -10.28
N LEU A 27 -10.13 -0.35 -10.25
CA LEU A 27 -9.82 -1.77 -10.23
C LEU A 27 -10.37 -2.45 -8.97
N ALA A 28 -10.16 -1.86 -7.80
CA ALA A 28 -10.62 -2.39 -6.51
C ALA A 28 -12.15 -2.56 -6.43
N ARG A 29 -12.93 -1.77 -7.18
CA ARG A 29 -14.40 -1.93 -7.28
C ARG A 29 -14.82 -3.18 -8.04
N SER A 30 -13.96 -3.71 -8.92
CA SER A 30 -14.30 -4.78 -9.86
C SER A 30 -13.88 -6.17 -9.37
N VAL A 31 -12.83 -6.24 -8.54
CA VAL A 31 -12.22 -7.50 -8.07
C VAL A 31 -12.86 -8.03 -6.77
N ASP A 32 -12.61 -9.31 -6.49
CA ASP A 32 -13.08 -9.97 -5.26
C ASP A 32 -12.16 -9.71 -4.07
N ILE A 33 -10.85 -9.61 -4.31
CA ILE A 33 -9.79 -9.50 -3.31
C ILE A 33 -8.77 -8.48 -3.77
N VAL A 34 -8.32 -7.60 -2.85
CA VAL A 34 -7.20 -6.69 -3.08
C VAL A 34 -5.99 -7.17 -2.27
N ILE A 35 -4.85 -7.32 -2.94
CA ILE A 35 -3.55 -7.52 -2.30
C ILE A 35 -2.70 -6.29 -2.57
N LEU A 36 -2.38 -5.54 -1.53
CA LEU A 36 -1.56 -4.33 -1.63
C LEU A 36 -0.14 -4.64 -1.19
N PHE A 37 0.82 -4.41 -2.08
CA PHE A 37 2.25 -4.52 -1.76
C PHE A 37 2.80 -3.12 -1.48
N GLY A 38 3.38 -2.95 -0.30
CA GLY A 38 3.93 -1.68 0.16
C GLY A 38 5.09 -1.86 1.13
N GLY A 39 5.48 -0.78 1.80
CA GLY A 39 6.60 -0.76 2.73
C GLY A 39 7.68 0.23 2.31
N LEU A 40 8.94 -0.18 2.42
CA LEU A 40 10.11 0.65 2.18
C LEU A 40 10.96 0.12 1.01
N ASP A 41 11.87 0.95 0.53
CA ASP A 41 12.91 0.57 -0.42
C ASP A 41 14.25 1.22 -0.03
N GLN A 42 15.28 0.97 -0.86
CA GLN A 42 16.62 1.51 -0.64
C GLN A 42 16.72 3.04 -0.70
N SER A 43 15.65 3.73 -1.12
CA SER A 43 15.58 5.18 -1.08
C SER A 43 15.20 5.72 0.31
N ILE A 44 14.75 4.85 1.22
CA ILE A 44 14.36 5.19 2.60
C ILE A 44 15.28 4.51 3.62
N GLU A 45 15.67 3.26 3.38
CA GLU A 45 16.55 2.51 4.29
C GLU A 45 17.68 1.81 3.54
N GLY A 46 18.90 1.86 4.07
CA GLY A 46 20.04 1.22 3.43
C GLY A 46 21.32 1.41 4.23
N GLU A 47 22.40 0.80 3.76
CA GLU A 47 23.72 1.05 4.34
C GLU A 47 24.07 2.55 4.22
N SER A 48 24.46 3.16 5.33
CA SER A 48 24.70 4.61 5.43
C SER A 48 23.45 5.49 5.20
N VAL A 49 22.25 4.90 5.19
CA VAL A 49 20.97 5.60 5.06
C VAL A 49 20.09 5.23 6.24
N ASP A 50 20.26 5.98 7.33
CA ASP A 50 19.40 5.86 8.50
C ASP A 50 18.02 6.45 8.23
N ARG A 51 16.99 5.74 8.69
CA ARG A 51 15.62 6.24 8.68
C ARG A 51 15.44 7.30 9.76
N THR A 52 14.59 8.28 9.49
CA THR A 52 14.12 9.28 10.47
C THR A 52 12.73 8.96 11.02
N SER A 53 12.05 7.96 10.47
CA SER A 53 10.73 7.49 10.90
C SER A 53 10.64 5.97 10.75
N ILE A 54 9.78 5.36 11.55
CA ILE A 54 9.40 3.94 11.46
C ILE A 54 8.00 3.77 10.87
N THR A 55 7.36 4.83 10.39
CA THR A 55 6.02 4.76 9.79
C THR A 55 6.07 4.26 8.35
N VAL A 56 4.98 3.62 7.91
CA VAL A 56 4.73 3.44 6.47
C VAL A 56 4.59 4.82 5.82
N PRO A 57 5.15 5.07 4.63
CA PRO A 57 4.99 6.35 3.95
C PRO A 57 3.53 6.76 3.76
N ASP A 58 3.20 8.02 4.05
CA ASP A 58 1.82 8.54 4.13
C ASP A 58 1.02 8.37 2.83
N ILE A 59 1.68 8.42 1.66
CA ILE A 59 1.00 8.20 0.38
C ILE A 59 0.41 6.78 0.29
N GLN A 60 1.10 5.78 0.84
CA GLN A 60 0.62 4.40 0.84
C GLN A 60 -0.57 4.23 1.81
N LEU A 61 -0.51 4.86 2.98
CA LEU A 61 -1.64 4.89 3.92
C LEU A 61 -2.85 5.63 3.33
N SER A 62 -2.61 6.72 2.59
CA SER A 62 -3.64 7.46 1.87
C SER A 62 -4.31 6.60 0.79
N LEU A 63 -3.54 5.80 0.06
CA LEU A 63 -4.08 4.84 -0.90
C LEU A 63 -4.95 3.80 -0.20
N ILE A 64 -4.44 3.16 0.86
CA ILE A 64 -5.19 2.18 1.67
C ILE A 64 -6.53 2.78 2.11
N HIS A 65 -6.52 4.00 2.65
CA HIS A 65 -7.73 4.70 3.10
C HIS A 65 -8.76 4.93 1.98
N GLN A 66 -8.34 5.16 0.73
CA GLN A 66 -9.26 5.29 -0.39
C GLN A 66 -9.80 3.93 -0.86
N LEU A 67 -8.97 2.90 -0.84
CA LEU A 67 -9.35 1.55 -1.22
C LEU A 67 -10.39 0.97 -0.24
N GLU A 68 -10.20 1.19 1.07
CA GLU A 68 -11.13 0.76 2.14
C GLU A 68 -12.59 1.21 1.89
N LYS A 69 -12.78 2.33 1.18
CA LYS A 69 -14.11 2.87 0.88
C LYS A 69 -14.83 2.16 -0.26
N VAL A 70 -14.12 1.35 -1.04
CA VAL A 70 -14.63 0.81 -2.32
C VAL A 70 -14.48 -0.70 -2.44
N VAL A 71 -13.57 -1.30 -1.69
CA VAL A 71 -13.37 -2.75 -1.69
C VAL A 71 -14.61 -3.47 -1.17
N ARG A 72 -14.92 -4.61 -1.78
CA ARG A 72 -16.04 -5.48 -1.38
C ARG A 72 -15.69 -6.36 -0.17
N SER A 73 -14.41 -6.53 0.12
CA SER A 73 -13.85 -7.38 1.17
C SER A 73 -12.58 -6.73 1.76
N SER A 74 -11.86 -7.46 2.61
CA SER A 74 -10.63 -6.97 3.24
C SER A 74 -9.51 -6.73 2.22
N ILE A 75 -8.64 -5.76 2.54
CA ILE A 75 -7.37 -5.54 1.85
C ILE A 75 -6.30 -6.38 2.54
N HIS A 76 -5.61 -7.24 1.79
CA HIS A 76 -4.44 -7.95 2.29
C HIS A 76 -3.19 -7.13 2.03
N VAL A 77 -2.61 -6.54 3.08
CA VAL A 77 -1.39 -5.73 2.96
C VAL A 77 -0.16 -6.62 3.15
N VAL A 78 0.73 -6.59 2.17
CA VAL A 78 2.05 -7.22 2.22
C VAL A 78 3.10 -6.12 2.40
N ILE A 79 3.81 -6.16 3.52
CA ILE A 79 4.86 -5.21 3.84
C ILE A 79 6.21 -5.79 3.46
N ILE A 80 6.95 -5.05 2.64
CA ILE A 80 8.33 -5.33 2.26
C ILE A 80 9.20 -4.27 2.94
N SER A 81 9.99 -4.70 3.92
CA SER A 81 10.98 -3.87 4.61
C SER A 81 12.09 -4.75 5.21
N GLY A 82 13.28 -4.19 5.37
CA GLY A 82 14.40 -4.84 6.06
C GLY A 82 14.29 -4.77 7.58
N SER A 83 13.50 -3.83 8.10
CA SER A 83 13.30 -3.62 9.54
C SER A 83 11.83 -3.30 9.88
N GLY A 84 11.49 -3.26 11.17
CA GLY A 84 10.12 -3.05 11.63
C GLY A 84 9.53 -1.68 11.21
N LEU A 85 8.21 -1.69 10.97
CA LEU A 85 7.38 -0.51 10.70
C LEU A 85 6.21 -0.44 11.69
N ASP A 86 5.74 0.78 11.97
CA ASP A 86 4.48 1.01 12.67
C ASP A 86 3.30 0.70 11.73
N LEU A 87 2.58 -0.37 12.06
CA LEU A 87 1.40 -0.85 11.34
C LEU A 87 0.10 -0.59 12.13
N THR A 88 0.12 0.31 13.11
CA THR A 88 -1.03 0.59 13.97
C THR A 88 -2.26 0.97 13.16
N TYR A 89 -2.12 1.83 12.14
CA TYR A 89 -3.22 2.19 11.24
C TYR A 89 -3.83 0.96 10.57
N ILE A 90 -3.00 0.13 9.92
CA ILE A 90 -3.45 -1.07 9.20
C ILE A 90 -4.12 -2.07 10.15
N ARG A 91 -3.64 -2.21 11.38
CA ARG A 91 -4.21 -3.13 12.38
C ARG A 91 -5.61 -2.70 12.84
N VAL A 92 -5.85 -1.40 13.00
CA VAL A 92 -7.11 -0.88 13.54
C VAL A 92 -8.10 -0.46 12.46
N SER A 93 -7.66 -0.48 11.20
CA SER A 93 -8.53 -0.21 10.06
C SER A 93 -9.62 -1.28 9.94
N PRO A 94 -10.86 -0.88 9.60
CA PRO A 94 -11.99 -1.79 9.44
C PRO A 94 -11.84 -2.71 8.22
#